data_AF-A0A9X9LSS2-F1
#
_entry.id   AF-A0A9X9LSS2-F1
#
_cell.length_a   1.000
_cell.length_b   1.000
_cell.length_c   1.000
_cell.angle_alpha   90.00
_cell.angle_beta   90.00
_cell.angle_gamma   90.00
#
_symmetry.space_group_name_H-M   'P 1'
#
loop_
_entity.id
_entity.type
_entity.pdbx_description
1 polymer ?
#
loop_
_entity_poly.entity_id
_entity_poly.type
_entity_poly.pdbx_seq_one_letter_code
_entity_poly.pdbx_strand_id
1 'polypeptide(L)'
;MRCLGFCFGRARGASHPPVLAPSREKKKVNCKPQNQDEQEIPFRLREIMRSRQEMRSRVSNKERKRRAQVAFRKTMEKEAKGAEPDIAVPKFKQKKWESDRAYIQRMEQEAQHVLFLSKNQVARQPEVQAAPKKEKSERKRAFQKRRLERIRRRREEKVAERLEQELLRDTVKFGEVALQPPELTAQPRTSTSRGQPGKKSLILRRLLSPGGASRPLSTSLARQRIIREERERAVQAYRALKQQRRPGLSQHSRPLREEGRTRL
;
A
#
# COMPACT_ATOMS: atom_id res chain seq x y z
N MET A 1 -58.04 -21.84 -60.90
CA MET A 1 -57.99 -23.27 -60.50
C MET A 1 -56.64 -23.55 -59.84
N ARG A 2 -56.68 -23.89 -58.54
CA ARG A 2 -55.78 -24.74 -57.73
C ARG A 2 -54.26 -24.55 -57.87
N CYS A 3 -53.60 -24.02 -56.83
CA CYS A 3 -52.83 -24.74 -55.79
C CYS A 3 -51.59 -25.46 -56.36
N LEU A 4 -50.39 -25.24 -55.85
CA LEU A 4 -49.91 -25.84 -54.60
C LEU A 4 -48.73 -25.06 -54.03
N GLY A 5 -48.75 -24.89 -52.71
CA GLY A 5 -47.63 -24.35 -51.93
C GLY A 5 -46.51 -25.37 -51.77
N PHE A 6 -45.30 -24.85 -51.56
CA PHE A 6 -44.14 -25.65 -51.22
C PHE A 6 -43.52 -25.10 -49.93
N CYS A 7 -43.77 -25.82 -48.84
CA CYS A 7 -43.03 -25.68 -47.59
C CYS A 7 -41.68 -26.39 -47.77
N PHE A 8 -40.57 -25.71 -47.51
CA PHE A 8 -39.32 -26.38 -47.16
C PHE A 8 -38.74 -25.74 -45.90
N GLY A 9 -38.80 -26.50 -44.81
CA GLY A 9 -38.13 -26.19 -43.56
C GLY A 9 -36.61 -26.24 -43.75
N ARG A 10 -35.91 -25.29 -43.12
CA ARG A 10 -34.45 -25.32 -43.07
C ARG A 10 -34.01 -25.76 -41.69
N ALA A 11 -33.59 -27.02 -41.63
CA ALA A 11 -32.99 -27.64 -40.48
C ALA A 11 -31.59 -27.05 -40.18
N ARG A 12 -31.34 -26.90 -38.88
CA ARG A 12 -30.13 -27.26 -38.11
C ARG A 12 -28.75 -26.92 -38.69
N GLY A 13 -28.02 -26.13 -37.90
CA GLY A 13 -26.66 -26.45 -37.47
C GLY A 13 -25.57 -26.42 -38.53
N ALA A 14 -25.03 -25.22 -38.79
CA ALA A 14 -23.71 -25.12 -39.41
C ALA A 14 -22.66 -25.48 -38.35
N SER A 15 -22.27 -26.76 -38.35
CA SER A 15 -21.05 -27.25 -37.74
C SER A 15 -19.86 -26.49 -38.33
N HIS A 16 -19.18 -25.72 -37.50
CA HIS A 16 -17.83 -25.24 -37.82
C HIS A 16 -16.94 -26.46 -38.12
N PRO A 17 -16.11 -26.41 -39.18
CA PRO A 17 -15.15 -27.48 -39.42
C PRO A 17 -14.20 -27.56 -38.21
N PRO A 18 -13.89 -28.77 -37.71
CA PRO A 18 -12.94 -28.90 -36.61
C PRO A 18 -11.58 -28.37 -37.08
N VAL A 19 -11.07 -27.39 -36.35
CA VAL A 19 -9.69 -26.91 -36.47
C VAL A 19 -8.79 -28.13 -36.31
N LEU A 20 -8.17 -28.56 -37.41
CA LEU A 20 -7.16 -29.61 -37.42
C LEU A 20 -6.07 -29.20 -36.45
N ALA A 21 -6.04 -29.87 -35.29
CA ALA A 21 -4.94 -29.77 -34.36
C ALA A 21 -3.65 -30.09 -35.13
N PRO A 22 -2.54 -29.34 -34.93
CA PRO A 22 -1.28 -29.71 -35.55
C PRO A 22 -0.96 -31.12 -35.08
N SER A 23 -0.89 -32.06 -36.02
CA SER A 23 -0.34 -33.38 -35.73
C SER A 23 1.05 -33.12 -35.17
N ARG A 24 1.26 -33.42 -33.89
CA ARG A 24 2.62 -33.53 -33.36
C ARG A 24 3.20 -34.80 -33.95
N GLU A 25 3.61 -34.70 -35.21
CA GLU A 25 4.55 -35.65 -35.77
C GLU A 25 5.74 -35.66 -34.81
N LYS A 26 5.95 -36.81 -34.18
CA LYS A 26 7.11 -37.02 -33.31
C LYS A 26 8.32 -36.79 -34.20
N LYS A 27 9.01 -35.67 -34.00
CA LYS A 27 10.28 -35.39 -34.67
C LYS A 27 11.16 -36.62 -34.45
N LYS A 28 11.46 -37.37 -35.51
CA LYS A 28 12.43 -38.46 -35.44
C LYS A 28 13.74 -37.83 -34.98
N VAL A 29 14.12 -38.12 -33.74
CA VAL A 29 15.37 -37.65 -33.17
C VAL A 29 16.48 -38.39 -33.90
N ASN A 30 17.48 -37.67 -34.39
CA ASN A 30 18.61 -38.18 -35.18
C ASN A 30 18.32 -38.51 -36.67
N CYS A 31 17.55 -37.68 -37.37
CA CYS A 31 17.59 -37.64 -38.85
C CYS A 31 18.56 -36.55 -39.33
N LYS A 32 19.25 -36.80 -40.45
CA LYS A 32 20.07 -35.78 -41.13
C LYS A 32 19.20 -34.56 -41.45
N PRO A 33 19.64 -33.32 -41.14
CA PRO A 33 18.90 -32.10 -41.51
C PRO A 33 18.60 -32.07 -43.01
N GLN A 34 17.36 -31.74 -43.39
CA GLN A 34 16.94 -31.68 -44.79
C GLN A 34 17.58 -30.53 -45.57
N ASN A 35 17.89 -29.42 -44.90
CA ASN A 35 18.58 -28.26 -45.48
C ASN A 35 19.75 -27.86 -44.58
N GLN A 36 20.92 -27.63 -45.20
CA GLN A 36 22.13 -27.21 -44.47
C GLN A 36 22.03 -25.75 -43.99
N ASP A 37 21.23 -24.92 -44.68
CA ASP A 37 21.14 -23.48 -44.42
C ASP A 37 19.88 -23.05 -43.62
N GLU A 38 18.93 -23.96 -43.38
CA GLU A 38 17.68 -23.66 -42.66
C GLU A 38 17.72 -24.09 -41.18
N GLN A 39 18.87 -23.95 -40.52
CA GLN A 39 18.89 -24.08 -39.06
C GLN A 39 18.08 -22.94 -38.44
N GLU A 40 16.87 -23.28 -37.96
CA GLU A 40 16.03 -22.35 -37.22
C GLU A 40 16.82 -21.78 -36.05
N ILE A 41 16.92 -20.44 -36.02
CA ILE A 41 17.56 -19.72 -34.92
C ILE A 41 16.90 -20.17 -33.61
N PRO A 42 17.67 -20.68 -32.63
CA PRO A 42 17.11 -21.16 -31.37
C PRO A 42 16.15 -20.14 -30.75
N PHE A 43 15.01 -20.62 -30.24
CA PHE A 43 13.91 -19.78 -29.73
C PHE A 43 14.41 -18.65 -28.82
N ARG A 44 15.33 -18.98 -27.90
CA ARG A 44 15.91 -18.02 -26.97
C ARG A 44 16.69 -16.90 -27.66
N LEU A 45 17.44 -17.24 -28.70
CA LEU A 45 18.21 -16.27 -29.48
C LEU A 45 17.30 -15.40 -30.36
N ARG A 46 16.25 -15.99 -30.95
CA ARG A 46 15.20 -15.25 -31.67
C ARG A 46 14.51 -14.21 -30.79
N GLU A 47 14.22 -14.59 -29.55
CA GLU A 47 13.61 -13.71 -28.53
C GLU A 47 14.57 -12.58 -28.12
N ILE A 48 15.86 -12.88 -27.92
CA ILE A 48 16.90 -11.88 -27.62
C ILE A 48 17.09 -10.90 -28.78
N MET A 49 17.13 -11.38 -30.03
CA MET A 49 17.24 -10.52 -31.21
C MET A 49 16.03 -9.58 -31.34
N ARG A 50 14.82 -10.10 -31.14
CA ARG A 50 13.58 -9.30 -31.13
C ARG A 50 13.62 -8.23 -30.05
N SER A 51 13.99 -8.59 -28.82
CA SER A 51 14.11 -7.64 -27.70
C SER A 51 15.14 -6.54 -28.00
N ARG A 52 16.31 -6.90 -28.55
CA ARG A 52 17.33 -5.93 -28.98
C ARG A 52 16.81 -5.00 -30.08
N GLN A 53 16.03 -5.51 -31.02
CA GLN A 53 15.44 -4.73 -32.10
C GLN A 53 14.36 -3.77 -31.58
N GLU A 54 13.51 -4.21 -30.65
CA GLU A 54 12.54 -3.35 -29.94
C GLU A 54 13.22 -2.27 -29.10
N MET A 55 14.38 -2.59 -28.51
CA MET A 55 15.21 -1.61 -27.80
C MET A 55 15.87 -0.62 -28.77
N ARG A 56 16.17 -1.03 -30.00
CA ARG A 56 16.76 -0.20 -31.07
C ARG A 56 15.71 0.67 -31.76
N SER A 57 14.46 0.21 -31.85
CA SER A 57 13.29 0.96 -32.33
C SER A 57 12.63 1.79 -31.25
N ARG A 58 13.29 1.98 -30.08
CA ARG A 58 12.88 2.98 -29.09
C ARG A 58 12.77 4.32 -29.79
N VAL A 59 11.53 4.71 -30.05
CA VAL A 59 11.08 6.00 -30.56
C VAL A 59 12.09 7.06 -30.17
N SER A 60 12.74 7.68 -31.16
CA SER A 60 13.81 8.64 -30.90
C SER A 60 13.38 9.64 -29.83
N ASN A 61 14.30 10.10 -28.98
CA ASN A 61 13.95 11.07 -27.92
C ASN A 61 13.18 12.28 -28.47
N LYS A 62 13.42 12.64 -29.74
CA LYS A 62 12.69 13.67 -30.49
C LYS A 62 11.21 13.33 -30.70
N GLU A 63 10.91 12.10 -31.12
CA GLU A 63 9.54 11.67 -31.36
C GLU A 63 8.78 11.41 -30.06
N ARG A 64 9.45 10.93 -29.01
CA ARG A 64 8.86 10.85 -27.65
C ARG A 64 8.47 12.23 -27.13
N LYS A 65 9.33 13.24 -27.31
CA LYS A 65 9.03 14.64 -26.96
C LYS A 65 7.84 15.19 -27.75
N ARG A 66 7.76 14.93 -29.07
CA ARG A 66 6.63 15.35 -29.91
C ARG A 66 5.32 14.72 -29.44
N ARG A 67 5.29 13.40 -29.19
CA ARG A 67 4.10 12.70 -28.70
C ARG A 67 3.65 13.24 -27.33
N ALA A 68 4.60 13.50 -26.43
CA ALA A 68 4.29 14.11 -25.13
C ALA A 68 3.73 15.53 -25.27
N GLN A 69 4.29 16.35 -26.18
CA GLN A 69 3.80 17.69 -26.44
C GLN A 69 2.40 17.68 -27.08
N VAL A 70 2.12 16.77 -28.00
CA VAL A 70 0.78 16.59 -28.60
C VAL A 70 -0.22 16.10 -27.56
N ALA A 71 0.17 15.15 -26.71
CA ALA A 71 -0.68 14.70 -25.61
C ALA A 71 -0.99 15.85 -24.64
N PHE A 72 0.01 16.66 -24.29
CA PHE A 72 -0.14 17.84 -23.43
C PHE A 72 -1.05 18.89 -24.07
N ARG A 73 -0.88 19.18 -25.37
CA ARG A 73 -1.79 20.08 -26.10
C ARG A 73 -3.22 19.54 -26.11
N LYS A 74 -3.41 18.25 -26.37
CA LYS A 74 -4.75 17.62 -26.34
C LYS A 74 -5.39 17.66 -24.94
N THR A 75 -4.62 17.48 -23.86
CA THR A 75 -5.16 17.62 -22.50
C THR A 75 -5.51 19.07 -22.21
N MET A 76 -4.64 20.01 -22.56
CA MET A 76 -4.89 21.45 -22.40
C MET A 76 -6.09 21.91 -23.23
N GLU A 77 -6.28 21.41 -24.45
CA GLU A 77 -7.44 21.71 -25.30
C GLU A 77 -8.72 21.11 -24.74
N LYS A 78 -8.68 19.92 -24.12
CA LYS A 78 -9.84 19.33 -23.44
C LYS A 78 -10.21 20.11 -22.18
N GLU A 79 -9.22 20.60 -21.44
CA GLU A 79 -9.42 21.45 -20.27
C GLU A 79 -9.89 22.86 -20.67
N ALA A 80 -9.34 23.44 -21.75
CA ALA A 80 -9.70 24.76 -22.27
C ALA A 80 -11.05 24.79 -22.98
N LYS A 81 -11.50 23.66 -23.56
CA LYS A 81 -12.87 23.52 -24.08
C LYS A 81 -13.93 23.52 -22.99
N GLY A 82 -13.54 23.48 -21.70
CA GLY A 82 -14.46 23.56 -20.58
C GLY A 82 -15.44 22.38 -20.51
N ALA A 83 -16.38 22.45 -19.57
CA ALA A 83 -17.58 21.60 -19.59
C ALA A 83 -18.30 21.78 -20.93
N GLU A 84 -19.08 20.76 -21.35
CA GLU A 84 -19.78 20.72 -22.63
C GLU A 84 -20.26 22.10 -23.12
N PRO A 85 -20.16 22.41 -24.42
CA PRO A 85 -20.62 23.70 -24.92
C PRO A 85 -22.07 23.95 -24.50
N ASP A 86 -22.40 25.20 -24.19
CA ASP A 86 -23.78 25.59 -23.91
C ASP A 86 -24.67 25.28 -25.11
N ILE A 87 -25.93 24.91 -24.85
CA ILE A 87 -26.89 24.59 -25.93
C ILE A 87 -26.99 25.83 -26.81
N ALA A 88 -26.57 25.69 -28.07
CA ALA A 88 -26.67 26.75 -29.04
C ALA A 88 -28.14 27.06 -29.28
N VAL A 89 -28.60 28.24 -28.83
CA VAL A 89 -29.97 28.70 -29.04
C VAL A 89 -30.08 29.27 -30.46
N PRO A 90 -30.91 28.67 -31.34
CA PRO A 90 -31.13 29.20 -32.69
C PRO A 90 -31.75 30.60 -32.64
N LYS A 91 -31.34 31.48 -33.55
CA LYS A 91 -31.99 32.80 -33.72
C LYS A 91 -33.26 32.62 -34.55
N PHE A 92 -34.42 32.75 -33.91
CA PHE A 92 -35.70 32.55 -34.57
C PHE A 92 -36.16 33.79 -35.32
N LYS A 93 -36.08 33.72 -36.65
CA LYS A 93 -36.66 34.69 -37.59
C LYS A 93 -37.45 33.93 -38.64
N GLN A 94 -38.62 34.43 -39.02
CA GLN A 94 -39.42 33.86 -40.09
C GLN A 94 -38.64 33.91 -41.41
N LYS A 95 -38.64 32.81 -42.16
CA LYS A 95 -37.98 32.76 -43.47
C LYS A 95 -38.86 33.45 -44.51
N LYS A 96 -38.25 33.96 -45.59
CA LYS A 96 -38.93 34.72 -46.66
C LYS A 96 -40.14 34.01 -47.31
N TRP A 97 -40.22 32.68 -47.23
CA TRP A 97 -41.25 31.86 -47.86
C TRP A 97 -41.94 30.90 -46.88
N GLU A 98 -41.86 31.21 -45.58
CA GLU A 98 -42.44 30.39 -44.53
C GLU A 98 -43.78 30.98 -44.10
N SER A 99 -44.83 30.17 -44.13
CA SER A 99 -46.11 30.57 -43.57
C SER A 99 -46.03 30.65 -42.04
N ASP A 100 -46.88 31.48 -41.44
CA ASP A 100 -46.87 31.71 -39.99
C ASP A 100 -47.03 30.40 -39.20
N ARG A 101 -47.87 29.47 -39.71
CA ARG A 101 -48.06 28.14 -39.10
C ARG A 101 -46.79 27.29 -39.13
N ALA A 102 -46.08 27.29 -40.26
CA ALA A 102 -44.82 26.56 -40.39
C ALA A 102 -43.73 27.14 -39.48
N TYR A 103 -43.72 28.47 -39.32
CA TYR A 103 -42.83 29.17 -38.39
C TYR A 103 -43.07 28.76 -36.93
N ILE A 104 -44.34 28.76 -36.49
CA ILE A 104 -44.72 28.36 -35.13
C ILE A 104 -44.38 26.89 -34.87
N GLN A 105 -44.62 26.00 -35.84
CA GLN A 105 -44.29 24.59 -35.70
C GLN A 105 -42.78 24.35 -35.56
N ARG A 106 -41.97 25.09 -36.32
CA ARG A 106 -40.50 25.01 -36.25
C ARG A 106 -39.96 25.59 -34.93
N MET A 107 -40.55 26.69 -34.46
CA MET A 107 -40.30 27.24 -33.12
C MET A 107 -40.55 26.20 -32.03
N GLU A 108 -41.69 25.50 -32.10
CA GLU A 108 -42.10 24.51 -31.11
C GLU A 108 -41.17 23.30 -31.09
N GLN A 109 -40.80 22.76 -32.26
CA GLN A 109 -39.86 21.64 -32.38
C GLN A 109 -38.48 21.97 -31.81
N GLU A 110 -37.94 23.14 -32.14
CA GLU A 110 -36.63 23.59 -31.65
C GLU A 110 -36.67 23.85 -30.14
N ALA A 111 -37.76 24.43 -29.62
CA ALA A 111 -37.96 24.62 -28.18
C ALA A 111 -38.02 23.27 -27.44
N GLN A 112 -38.74 22.28 -27.98
CA GLN A 112 -38.77 20.92 -27.45
C GLN A 112 -37.38 20.28 -27.47
N HIS A 113 -36.62 20.48 -28.55
CA HIS A 113 -35.27 19.95 -28.69
C HIS A 113 -34.30 20.58 -27.68
N VAL A 114 -34.32 21.91 -27.50
CA VAL A 114 -33.51 22.61 -26.49
C VAL A 114 -33.87 22.14 -25.08
N LEU A 115 -35.17 21.99 -24.79
CA LEU A 115 -35.64 21.47 -23.51
C LEU A 115 -35.17 20.03 -23.27
N PHE A 116 -35.17 19.19 -24.30
CA PHE A 116 -34.64 17.82 -24.22
C PHE A 116 -33.13 17.84 -23.93
N LEU A 117 -32.34 18.63 -24.66
CA LEU A 117 -30.91 18.77 -24.41
C LEU A 117 -30.64 19.27 -22.98
N SER A 118 -31.39 20.26 -22.51
CA SER A 118 -31.26 20.83 -21.17
C SER A 118 -31.55 19.80 -20.07
N LYS A 119 -32.61 18.99 -20.21
CA LYS A 119 -32.94 17.91 -19.27
C LYS A 119 -31.86 16.84 -19.16
N ASN A 120 -31.12 16.60 -20.25
CA ASN A 120 -30.06 15.61 -20.30
C ASN A 120 -28.68 16.17 -19.91
N GLN A 121 -28.56 17.48 -19.68
CA GLN A 121 -27.32 18.04 -19.17
C GLN A 121 -27.14 17.71 -17.68
N VAL A 122 -25.91 17.34 -17.32
CA VAL A 122 -25.50 17.23 -15.92
C VAL A 122 -25.67 18.61 -15.28
N ALA A 123 -26.42 18.68 -14.17
CA ALA A 123 -26.68 19.92 -13.44
C ALA A 123 -25.36 20.69 -13.22
N ARG A 124 -25.19 21.79 -13.97
CA ARG A 124 -24.02 22.63 -13.83
C ARG A 124 -24.18 23.42 -12.55
N GLN A 125 -23.23 23.24 -11.65
CA GLN A 125 -23.05 24.05 -10.45
C GLN A 125 -21.88 25.00 -10.75
N PRO A 126 -22.08 26.09 -11.52
CA PRO A 126 -21.00 27.00 -11.88
C PRO A 126 -20.37 27.66 -10.65
N GLU A 127 -21.13 27.85 -9.56
CA GLU A 127 -20.65 28.40 -8.29
C GLU A 127 -19.85 27.40 -7.43
N VAL A 128 -20.01 26.09 -7.66
CA VAL A 128 -19.30 25.03 -6.91
C VAL A 128 -17.96 24.69 -7.56
N GLN A 129 -17.52 25.43 -8.59
CA GLN A 129 -16.13 25.40 -9.07
C GLN A 129 -15.15 26.04 -8.07
N ALA A 130 -15.21 25.63 -6.80
CA ALA A 130 -14.02 25.55 -5.98
C ALA A 130 -13.05 24.64 -6.73
N ALA A 131 -12.01 25.25 -7.30
CA ALA A 131 -10.96 24.66 -8.13
C ALA A 131 -10.79 23.15 -7.90
N PRO A 132 -10.75 22.32 -8.97
CA PRO A 132 -10.64 20.87 -8.83
C PRO A 132 -9.46 20.58 -7.90
N LYS A 133 -9.77 20.19 -6.66
CA LYS A 133 -8.77 19.89 -5.66
C LYS A 133 -8.12 18.63 -6.16
N LYS A 134 -7.02 18.78 -6.90
CA LYS A 134 -6.20 17.67 -7.42
C LYS A 134 -6.17 16.62 -6.34
N GLU A 135 -6.87 15.52 -6.58
CA GLU A 135 -7.09 14.52 -5.56
C GLU A 135 -5.71 13.96 -5.22
N LYS A 136 -5.16 14.43 -4.09
CA LYS A 136 -3.85 13.98 -3.64
C LYS A 136 -3.96 12.47 -3.46
N SER A 137 -2.95 11.72 -3.90
CA SER A 137 -2.89 10.27 -3.69
C SER A 137 -3.16 9.93 -2.23
N GLU A 138 -3.77 8.79 -1.96
CA GLU A 138 -4.16 8.35 -0.61
C GLU A 138 -3.00 8.46 0.38
N ARG A 139 -1.79 8.07 -0.07
CA ARG A 139 -0.54 8.20 0.71
C ARG A 139 -0.26 9.64 1.16
N LYS A 140 -0.48 10.63 0.29
CA LYS A 140 -0.25 12.05 0.60
C LYS A 140 -1.34 12.62 1.52
N ARG A 141 -2.58 12.11 1.43
CA ARG A 141 -3.66 12.44 2.38
C ARG A 141 -3.37 11.87 3.77
N ALA A 142 -2.98 10.60 3.86
CA ALA A 142 -2.61 9.94 5.12
C ALA A 142 -1.42 10.63 5.80
N PHE A 143 -0.39 11.01 5.04
CA PHE A 143 0.76 11.76 5.57
C PHE A 143 0.34 13.12 6.16
N GLN A 144 -0.53 13.86 5.48
CA GLN A 144 -1.05 15.14 5.98
C GLN A 144 -1.88 14.96 7.25
N LYS A 145 -2.78 13.95 7.28
CA LYS A 145 -3.57 13.62 8.48
C LYS A 145 -2.67 13.29 9.67
N ARG A 146 -1.67 12.43 9.50
CA ARG A 146 -0.72 12.05 10.56
C ARG A 146 0.09 13.24 11.09
N ARG A 147 0.45 14.19 10.21
CA ARG A 147 1.13 15.42 10.63
C ARG A 147 0.23 16.31 11.49
N LEU A 148 -1.04 16.47 11.09
CA LEU A 148 -2.02 17.25 11.83
C LEU A 148 -2.34 16.63 13.19
N GLU A 149 -2.50 15.30 13.23
CA GLU A 149 -2.71 14.54 14.47
C GLU A 149 -1.54 14.73 15.44
N ARG A 150 -0.29 14.67 14.97
CA ARG A 150 0.89 14.94 15.81
C ARG A 150 0.87 16.35 16.41
N ILE A 151 0.41 17.35 15.65
CA ILE A 151 0.31 18.72 16.14
C ILE A 151 -0.79 18.84 17.19
N ARG A 152 -1.95 18.21 16.98
CA ARG A 152 -3.05 18.19 17.95
C ARG A 152 -2.63 17.53 19.26
N ARG A 153 -2.03 16.35 19.18
CA ARG A 153 -1.49 15.64 20.34
C ARG A 153 -0.48 16.47 21.13
N ARG A 154 0.45 17.16 20.45
CA ARG A 154 1.39 18.08 21.12
C ARG A 154 0.72 19.27 21.79
N ARG A 155 -0.43 19.73 21.29
CA ARG A 155 -1.20 20.80 21.94
C ARG A 155 -1.92 20.26 23.16
N GLU A 156 -2.53 19.08 23.06
CA GLU A 156 -3.19 18.39 24.18
C GLU A 156 -2.21 18.09 25.31
N GLU A 157 -1.02 17.56 24.98
CA GLU A 157 0.07 17.31 25.95
C GLU A 157 0.48 18.61 26.66
N LYS A 158 0.66 19.72 25.93
CA LYS A 158 0.98 21.02 26.55
C LYS A 158 -0.13 21.58 27.42
N VAL A 159 -1.39 21.34 27.06
CA VAL A 159 -2.53 21.74 27.88
C VAL A 159 -2.56 20.91 29.16
N ALA A 160 -2.33 19.60 29.07
CA ALA A 160 -2.22 18.73 30.23
C ALA A 160 -1.05 19.14 31.15
N GLU A 161 0.14 19.41 30.59
CA GLU A 161 1.29 19.91 31.36
C GLU A 161 0.99 21.22 32.09
N ARG A 162 0.25 22.15 31.46
CA ARG A 162 -0.15 23.40 32.12
C ARG A 162 -1.12 23.15 33.27
N LEU A 163 -2.09 22.26 33.08
CA LEU A 163 -3.05 21.89 34.13
C LEU A 163 -2.33 21.18 35.29
N GLU A 164 -1.37 20.29 35.01
CA GLU A 164 -0.53 19.66 36.04
C GLU A 164 0.28 20.71 36.83
N GLN A 165 0.86 21.69 36.13
CA GLN A 165 1.57 22.79 36.79
C GLN A 165 0.65 23.64 37.68
N GLU A 166 -0.60 23.84 37.29
CA GLU A 166 -1.58 24.56 38.12
C GLU A 166 -1.99 23.75 39.35
N LEU A 167 -2.17 22.43 39.21
CA LEU A 167 -2.52 21.52 40.31
C LEU A 167 -1.37 21.32 41.31
N LEU A 168 -0.12 21.30 40.83
CA LEU A 168 1.08 21.11 41.66
C LEU A 168 1.62 22.43 42.25
N ARG A 169 0.94 23.55 42.03
CA ARG A 169 1.29 24.83 42.65
C ARG A 169 0.69 24.92 44.05
N ASP A 170 1.49 24.54 45.04
CA ASP A 170 1.19 24.78 46.43
C ASP A 170 1.39 26.27 46.77
N THR A 171 0.29 26.97 47.07
CA THR A 171 0.34 28.36 47.51
C THR A 171 0.62 28.41 49.01
N VAL A 172 1.91 28.39 49.37
CA VAL A 172 2.34 28.61 50.76
C VAL A 172 2.13 30.08 51.11
N LYS A 173 1.37 30.35 52.18
CA LYS A 173 1.23 31.70 52.72
C LYS A 173 2.55 32.08 53.40
N PHE A 174 3.25 33.06 52.85
CA PHE A 174 4.47 33.61 53.44
C PHE A 174 4.16 34.14 54.84
N GLY A 175 4.64 33.42 55.85
CA GLY A 175 4.40 33.65 57.27
C GLY A 175 5.14 32.61 58.12
N GLU A 176 5.39 31.43 57.53
CA GLU A 176 6.33 30.42 58.03
C GLU A 176 7.60 30.42 57.16
N VAL A 177 8.33 31.54 57.14
CA VAL A 177 9.69 31.58 56.60
C VAL A 177 10.64 31.45 57.77
N ALA A 178 11.23 30.27 57.94
CA ALA A 178 12.36 30.10 58.85
C ALA A 178 13.52 30.99 58.34
N LEU A 179 13.74 32.12 59.01
CA LEU A 179 14.77 33.11 58.65
C LEU A 179 16.20 32.58 58.83
N GLN A 180 16.36 31.48 59.56
CA GLN A 180 17.65 30.83 59.77
C GLN A 180 17.66 29.50 59.03
N PRO A 181 18.58 29.30 58.07
CA PRO A 181 18.76 27.98 57.47
C PRO A 181 19.12 26.97 58.58
N PRO A 182 18.54 25.75 58.57
CA PRO A 182 18.86 24.75 59.57
C PRO A 182 20.34 24.37 59.46
N GLU A 183 21.09 24.54 60.54
CA GLU A 183 22.47 24.12 60.62
C GLU A 183 22.51 22.59 60.77
N LEU A 184 22.90 21.90 59.68
CA LEU A 184 23.12 20.46 59.68
C LEU A 184 24.42 20.13 60.45
N THR A 185 24.32 20.08 61.78
CA THR A 185 25.47 19.77 62.66
C THR A 185 25.83 18.28 62.68
N ALA A 186 24.94 17.40 62.18
CA ALA A 186 25.15 15.96 62.16
C ALA A 186 25.36 15.43 60.73
N GLN A 187 26.43 14.65 60.54
CA GLN A 187 26.63 13.90 59.29
C GLN A 187 25.52 12.85 59.13
N PRO A 188 24.85 12.77 57.96
CA PRO A 188 23.82 11.77 57.75
C PRO A 188 24.43 10.37 57.84
N ARG A 189 23.80 9.49 58.63
CA ARG A 189 24.30 8.14 58.97
C ARG A 189 24.61 7.24 57.76
N THR A 190 24.16 7.61 56.56
CA THR A 190 24.37 6.91 55.29
C THR A 190 25.44 7.54 54.38
N SER A 191 26.11 8.64 54.78
CA SER A 191 27.25 9.17 54.03
C SER A 191 28.49 8.29 54.25
N THR A 192 28.52 7.12 53.61
CA THR A 192 29.80 6.45 53.39
C THR A 192 30.64 7.39 52.53
N SER A 193 31.80 7.80 53.03
CA SER A 193 32.81 8.60 52.31
C SER A 193 33.37 7.79 51.13
N ARG A 194 32.56 7.54 50.10
CA ARG A 194 33.02 6.89 48.88
C ARG A 194 33.76 7.94 48.08
N GLY A 195 35.08 7.77 48.07
CA GLY A 195 36.06 8.77 47.69
C GLY A 195 35.75 9.52 46.40
N GLN A 196 36.02 10.82 46.47
CA GLN A 196 36.17 11.83 45.42
C GLN A 196 35.40 11.60 44.10
N PRO A 197 34.54 12.56 43.68
CA PRO A 197 33.95 12.51 42.34
C PRO A 197 35.06 12.50 41.30
N GLY A 198 35.25 11.36 40.62
CA GLY A 198 36.37 11.13 39.70
C GLY A 198 36.85 9.67 39.65
N LYS A 199 36.60 8.87 40.69
CA LYS A 199 36.95 7.44 40.74
C LYS A 199 35.95 6.53 39.99
N LYS A 200 35.38 7.00 38.87
CA LYS A 200 34.57 6.15 38.00
C LYS A 200 35.53 5.23 37.24
N SER A 201 35.29 3.92 37.28
CA SER A 201 36.11 2.95 36.55
C SER A 201 36.10 3.28 35.06
N LEU A 202 37.26 3.64 34.52
CA LEU A 202 37.45 3.95 33.11
C LEU A 202 36.89 2.81 32.24
N ILE A 203 36.29 3.15 31.10
CA ILE A 203 35.69 2.18 30.17
C ILE A 203 36.69 1.07 29.81
N LEU A 204 37.96 1.43 29.65
CA LEU A 204 39.07 0.49 29.38
C LEU A 204 39.22 -0.59 30.46
N ARG A 205 39.02 -0.26 31.76
CA ARG A 205 39.04 -1.27 32.82
C ARG A 205 37.93 -2.31 32.66
N ARG A 206 36.75 -1.94 32.12
CA ARG A 206 35.68 -2.91 31.84
C ARG A 206 35.98 -3.84 30.68
N LEU A 207 36.76 -3.40 29.69
CA LEU A 207 37.12 -4.19 28.52
C LEU A 207 38.29 -5.14 28.78
N LEU A 208 39.22 -4.73 29.65
CA LEU A 208 40.44 -5.47 29.94
C LEU A 208 40.35 -6.34 31.19
N SER A 209 39.28 -6.24 32.00
CA SER A 209 39.12 -7.07 33.19
C SER A 209 38.65 -8.50 32.83
N PRO A 210 39.37 -9.56 33.24
CA PRO A 210 39.08 -10.95 32.83
C PRO A 210 37.73 -11.52 33.31
N GLY A 211 37.05 -10.85 34.25
CA GLY A 211 35.74 -11.25 34.77
C GLY A 211 34.55 -10.47 34.19
N GLY A 212 34.79 -9.57 33.24
CA GLY A 212 33.75 -8.74 32.63
C GLY A 212 33.25 -9.35 31.33
N ALA A 213 32.41 -10.38 31.38
CA ALA A 213 31.65 -10.80 30.21
C ALA A 213 30.87 -9.58 29.69
N SER A 214 31.35 -9.01 28.59
CA SER A 214 30.76 -7.83 27.97
C SER A 214 29.27 -8.07 27.79
N ARG A 215 28.44 -7.22 28.38
CA ARG A 215 27.01 -7.17 28.07
C ARG A 215 26.91 -7.03 26.55
N PRO A 216 26.19 -7.93 25.84
CA PRO A 216 26.17 -7.90 24.40
C PRO A 216 25.72 -6.52 23.94
N LEU A 217 26.51 -5.91 23.04
CA LEU A 217 26.18 -4.65 22.38
C LEU A 217 24.71 -4.67 21.99
N SER A 218 23.96 -3.60 22.29
CA SER A 218 22.52 -3.56 22.04
C SER A 218 22.25 -3.90 20.58
N THR A 219 21.75 -5.10 20.32
CA THR A 219 21.46 -5.55 18.97
C THR A 219 20.34 -4.69 18.41
N SER A 220 20.44 -4.29 17.14
CA SER A 220 19.41 -3.46 16.49
C SER A 220 18.04 -4.12 16.64
N LEU A 221 16.96 -3.33 16.77
CA LEU A 221 15.60 -3.86 16.94
C LEU A 221 15.20 -4.84 15.83
N ALA A 222 15.70 -4.63 14.61
CA ALA A 222 15.51 -5.55 13.49
C ALA A 222 16.17 -6.93 13.75
N ARG A 223 17.42 -6.93 14.24
CA ARG A 223 18.12 -8.17 14.58
C ARG A 223 17.50 -8.89 15.78
N GLN A 224 16.96 -8.15 16.74
CA GLN A 224 16.22 -8.74 17.87
C GLN A 224 14.94 -9.46 17.41
N ARG A 225 14.24 -8.94 16.40
CA ARG A 225 13.03 -9.59 15.84
C ARG A 225 13.39 -10.92 15.19
N ILE A 226 14.43 -10.93 14.35
CA ILE A 226 14.94 -12.15 13.70
C ILE A 226 15.30 -13.21 14.76
N ILE A 227 16.06 -12.84 15.78
CA ILE A 227 16.48 -13.77 16.85
C ILE A 227 15.27 -14.29 17.66
N ARG A 228 14.23 -13.48 17.88
CA ARG A 228 13.01 -13.90 18.58
C ARG A 228 12.20 -14.89 17.75
N GLU A 229 12.02 -14.61 16.45
CA GLU A 229 11.33 -15.51 15.52
C GLU A 229 12.06 -16.86 15.41
N GLU A 230 13.40 -16.84 15.31
CA GLU A 230 14.22 -18.05 15.31
C GLU A 230 14.05 -18.87 16.59
N ARG A 231 14.05 -18.20 17.76
CA ARG A 231 13.81 -18.85 19.06
C ARG A 231 12.42 -19.46 19.14
N GLU A 232 11.40 -18.75 18.68
CA GLU A 232 10.01 -19.24 18.67
C GLU A 232 9.87 -20.47 17.78
N ARG A 233 10.48 -20.47 16.59
CA ARG A 233 10.52 -21.65 15.70
C ARG A 233 11.21 -22.84 16.36
N ALA A 234 12.36 -22.63 17.00
CA ALA A 234 13.10 -23.69 17.68
C ALA A 234 12.28 -24.29 18.85
N VAL A 235 11.62 -23.44 19.63
CA VAL A 235 10.76 -23.88 20.75
C VAL A 235 9.55 -24.66 20.24
N GLN A 236 8.90 -24.18 19.18
CA GLN A 236 7.76 -24.88 18.57
C GLN A 236 8.17 -26.24 18.01
N ALA A 237 9.29 -26.32 17.28
CA ALA A 237 9.84 -27.57 16.78
C ALA A 237 10.16 -28.56 17.92
N TYR A 238 10.81 -28.08 18.99
CA TYR A 238 11.11 -28.89 20.17
C TYR A 238 9.84 -29.41 20.86
N ARG A 239 8.81 -28.56 21.01
CA ARG A 239 7.52 -28.96 21.58
C ARG A 239 6.84 -30.02 20.73
N ALA A 240 6.82 -29.87 19.41
CA ALA A 240 6.26 -30.85 18.49
C ALA A 240 6.97 -32.20 18.60
N LEU A 241 8.31 -32.19 18.60
CA LEU A 241 9.12 -33.40 18.81
C LEU A 241 8.86 -34.03 20.19
N LYS A 242 8.68 -33.23 21.23
CA LYS A 242 8.38 -33.70 22.59
C LYS A 242 6.96 -34.29 22.72
N GLN A 243 6.00 -33.77 21.96
CA GLN A 243 4.66 -34.34 21.86
C GLN A 243 4.67 -35.67 21.11
N GLN A 244 5.45 -35.77 20.03
CA GLN A 244 5.64 -37.01 19.28
C GLN A 244 6.42 -38.07 20.08
N ARG A 245 7.34 -37.65 20.97
CA ARG A 245 8.10 -38.55 21.86
C ARG A 245 7.29 -39.07 23.06
N ARG A 246 6.00 -38.72 23.19
CA ARG A 246 5.08 -39.31 24.18
C ARG A 246 4.26 -40.44 23.53
N PRO A 247 4.89 -41.60 23.31
CA PRO A 247 4.37 -42.84 23.89
C PRO A 247 5.48 -43.68 24.52
N GLY A 248 5.30 -44.09 25.80
CA GLY A 248 6.10 -45.14 26.44
C GLY A 248 6.98 -44.73 27.64
N LEU A 249 6.40 -44.18 28.72
CA LEU A 249 6.98 -44.27 30.08
C LEU A 249 5.85 -44.58 31.11
N SER A 250 5.10 -45.62 30.77
CA SER A 250 4.63 -46.67 31.69
C SER A 250 5.44 -47.89 31.19
N GLN A 251 6.36 -48.52 31.90
CA GLN A 251 6.36 -49.00 33.27
C GLN A 251 7.82 -49.03 33.77
N HIS A 252 8.11 -48.51 34.95
CA HIS A 252 9.10 -49.09 35.86
C HIS A 252 8.69 -48.68 37.26
N SER A 253 8.19 -49.67 37.97
CA SER A 253 7.83 -49.68 39.38
C SER A 253 8.95 -49.09 40.23
N ARG A 254 8.59 -48.15 41.11
CA ARG A 254 9.38 -47.85 42.30
C ARG A 254 9.17 -49.01 43.27
N PRO A 255 10.21 -49.74 43.72
CA PRO A 255 10.05 -50.57 44.89
C PRO A 255 9.94 -49.66 46.12
N LEU A 256 8.93 -49.93 46.94
CA LEU A 256 8.79 -49.39 48.29
C LEU A 256 10.02 -49.84 49.10
N ARG A 257 10.73 -48.87 49.66
CA ARG A 257 11.82 -49.09 50.59
C ARG A 257 11.17 -49.43 51.93
N GLU A 258 11.03 -50.72 52.21
CA GLU A 258 10.59 -51.20 53.52
C GLU A 258 11.57 -50.69 54.59
N GLU A 259 11.01 -50.03 55.59
CA GLU A 259 11.74 -49.59 56.77
C GLU A 259 12.11 -50.82 57.60
N GLY A 260 13.40 -51.14 57.64
CA GLY A 260 13.98 -52.09 58.57
C GLY A 260 13.82 -51.60 60.00
N ARG A 261 12.79 -52.11 60.65
CA ARG A 261 12.58 -52.07 62.09
C ARG A 261 13.25 -53.31 62.70
N THR A 262 14.40 -53.15 63.36
CA THR A 262 14.81 -54.01 64.48
C THR A 262 15.88 -53.30 65.31
N ARG A 263 15.53 -53.12 66.59
CA ARG A 263 16.43 -52.80 67.68
C ARG A 263 17.17 -54.08 68.08
N LEU A 264 18.44 -53.96 68.44
CA LEU A 264 19.11 -54.44 69.68
C LEU A 264 20.62 -54.41 69.47
#